data_AF-A0A2E0HHK1-F1
#
_entry.id   AF-A0A2E0HHK1-F1
#
_cell.length_a   1.000
_cell.length_b   1.000
_cell.length_c   1.000
_cell.angle_alpha   90.00
_cell.angle_beta   90.00
_cell.angle_gamma   90.00
#
_symmetry.space_group_name_H-M   'P 1'
#
loop_
_entity.id
_entity.type
_entity.pdbx_description
1 polymer ?
#
loop_
_entity_poly.entity_id
_entity_poly.type
_entity_poly.pdbx_seq_one_letter_code
_entity_poly.pdbx_strand_id
1 'polypeptide(L)'
;MLVPTIGHTRGHCAVAVRSGEQWLLHCGDAYFHHGELQRSPQCPPALVVMQHAIAENVRQMRKNKRRLRELKLHAGGDLNLFCAHDPLELEQYQVRQTAAVGNDYEKTC
;
A
#
# COMPACT_ATOMS: atom_id res chain seq x y z
N MET A 1 1.66 10.80 8.62
CA MET A 1 0.42 10.51 9.39
C MET A 1 0.27 9.00 9.53
N LEU A 2 -0.19 8.52 10.68
CA LEU A 2 -0.51 7.10 10.88
C LEU A 2 -1.99 6.86 10.55
N VAL A 3 -2.27 5.83 9.75
CA VAL A 3 -3.62 5.44 9.34
C VAL A 3 -3.91 4.06 9.90
N PRO A 4 -4.82 3.91 10.89
CA PRO A 4 -5.10 2.61 11.49
C PRO A 4 -5.64 1.60 10.47
N THR A 5 -4.99 0.45 10.37
CA THR A 5 -5.33 -0.67 9.47
C THR A 5 -5.30 -1.99 10.24
N ILE A 6 -5.94 -2.00 11.41
CA ILE A 6 -6.04 -3.13 12.34
C ILE A 6 -6.50 -4.40 11.62
N GLY A 7 -5.86 -5.53 11.91
CA GLY A 7 -6.26 -6.82 11.34
C GLY A 7 -5.12 -7.82 11.32
N HIS A 8 -3.97 -7.43 10.76
CA HIS A 8 -2.77 -8.26 10.83
C HIS A 8 -2.28 -8.38 12.28
N THR A 9 -2.16 -7.24 12.97
CA THR A 9 -1.96 -7.16 14.42
C THR A 9 -2.94 -6.16 15.03
N ARG A 10 -3.00 -6.12 16.38
CA ARG A 10 -3.84 -5.19 17.15
C ARG A 10 -3.47 -3.72 16.93
N GLY A 11 -2.19 -3.44 16.69
CA GLY A 11 -1.64 -2.09 16.50
C GLY A 11 -1.29 -1.75 15.05
N HIS A 12 -1.62 -2.61 14.08
CA HIS A 12 -1.21 -2.43 12.70
C HIS A 12 -1.74 -1.10 12.12
N CYS A 13 -0.82 -0.32 11.55
CA CYS A 13 -1.10 0.99 10.96
C CYS A 13 -0.33 1.15 9.64
N ALA A 14 -0.98 1.74 8.65
CA ALA A 14 -0.34 2.25 7.45
C ALA A 14 0.29 3.63 7.72
N VAL A 15 1.29 3.99 6.91
CA VAL A 15 2.00 5.28 7.02
C VAL A 15 1.74 6.11 5.77
N ALA A 16 1.11 7.27 5.96
CA ALA A 16 0.87 8.24 4.90
C ALA A 16 1.94 9.33 4.95
N VAL A 17 2.60 9.57 3.82
CA VAL A 17 3.57 10.65 3.61
C VAL A 17 3.16 11.46 2.38
N ARG A 18 3.41 12.76 2.42
CA ARG A 18 3.18 13.63 1.26
C ARG A 18 4.42 13.57 0.38
N SER A 19 4.22 13.35 -0.92
CA SER A 19 5.28 13.20 -1.93
C SER A 19 4.98 14.13 -3.10
N GLY A 20 5.48 15.36 -3.02
CA GLY A 20 5.11 16.43 -3.95
C GLY A 20 3.62 16.79 -3.83
N GLU A 21 2.91 16.74 -4.95
CA GLU A 21 1.46 17.00 -5.01
C GLU A 21 0.62 15.80 -4.60
N GLN A 22 1.20 14.60 -4.58
CA GLN A 22 0.50 13.35 -4.30
C GLN A 22 0.74 12.85 -2.87
N TRP A 23 -0.13 11.96 -2.41
CA TRP A 23 0.08 11.18 -1.20
C TRP A 23 0.64 9.81 -1.53
N LEU A 24 1.51 9.32 -0.66
CA LEU A 24 2.00 7.95 -0.67
C LEU A 24 1.57 7.27 0.64
N LEU A 25 0.91 6.12 0.53
CA LEU A 25 0.42 5.35 1.66
C LEU A 25 1.06 3.95 1.67
N HIS A 26 2.08 3.78 2.51
CA HIS A 26 2.68 2.47 2.77
C HIS A 26 1.74 1.67 3.67
N CYS A 27 1.14 0.62 3.13
CA CYS A 27 0.06 -0.13 3.77
C CYS A 27 0.53 -1.24 4.71
N GLY A 28 1.84 -1.49 4.80
CA GLY A 28 2.40 -2.55 5.64
C GLY A 28 1.84 -3.90 5.20
N ASP A 29 1.31 -4.63 6.17
CA ASP A 29 0.81 -6.00 6.02
C ASP A 29 -0.72 -6.03 5.88
N ALA A 30 -1.33 -4.92 5.47
CA ALA A 30 -2.78 -4.85 5.26
C ALA A 30 -3.26 -5.64 4.02
N TYR A 31 -2.37 -5.85 3.04
CA TYR A 31 -2.55 -6.68 1.85
C TYR A 31 -1.17 -7.09 1.32
N PHE A 32 -1.07 -8.20 0.59
CA PHE A 32 0.22 -8.81 0.21
C PHE A 32 0.47 -8.81 -1.29
N HIS A 33 -0.56 -8.48 -2.09
CA HIS A 33 -0.46 -8.46 -3.54
C HIS A 33 -1.23 -7.28 -4.13
N HIS A 34 -0.63 -6.52 -5.05
CA HIS A 34 -1.21 -5.35 -5.71
C HIS A 34 -2.57 -5.65 -6.37
N GLY A 35 -2.75 -6.88 -6.87
CA GLY A 35 -4.00 -7.37 -7.44
C GLY A 35 -5.18 -7.32 -6.46
N GLU A 36 -4.95 -7.33 -5.15
CA GLU A 36 -6.00 -7.28 -4.13
C GLU A 36 -6.75 -5.94 -4.11
N LEU A 37 -6.12 -4.87 -4.62
CA LEU A 37 -6.69 -3.53 -4.66
C LEU A 37 -7.29 -3.16 -6.03
N GLN A 38 -7.32 -4.08 -7.00
CA GLN A 38 -7.88 -3.83 -8.33
C GLN A 38 -9.43 -3.83 -8.34
N ARG A 39 -10.05 -3.32 -9.41
CA ARG A 39 -11.53 -3.38 -9.59
C ARG A 39 -12.08 -4.81 -9.65
N SER A 40 -11.27 -5.79 -10.02
CA SER A 40 -11.57 -7.21 -9.81
C SER A 40 -10.41 -7.81 -9.02
N PRO A 41 -10.55 -8.03 -7.69
CA PRO A 41 -9.43 -8.40 -6.85
C PRO A 41 -8.90 -9.78 -7.19
N GLN A 42 -7.58 -9.87 -7.27
CA GLN A 42 -6.87 -11.11 -7.52
C GLN A 42 -5.69 -11.24 -6.57
N CYS A 43 -5.54 -12.43 -5.97
CA CYS A 43 -4.44 -12.75 -5.08
C CYS A 43 -4.07 -14.21 -5.29
N PRO A 44 -2.77 -14.54 -5.42
CA PRO A 44 -2.31 -15.91 -5.42
C PRO A 44 -2.87 -16.69 -4.21
N PRO A 45 -3.44 -17.90 -4.40
CA PRO A 45 -4.10 -18.63 -3.32
C PRO A 45 -3.21 -18.86 -2.08
N ALA A 46 -1.91 -19.10 -2.31
CA ALA A 46 -0.93 -19.27 -1.23
C ALA A 46 -0.84 -18.00 -0.35
N LEU A 47 -0.82 -16.81 -0.96
CA LEU A 47 -0.79 -15.54 -0.23
C LEU A 47 -2.12 -15.26 0.48
N VAL A 48 -3.24 -15.71 -0.08
CA VAL A 48 -4.53 -15.64 0.63
C VAL A 48 -4.46 -16.47 1.91
N VAL A 49 -4.03 -17.73 1.82
CA VAL A 49 -3.93 -18.63 2.98
C VAL A 49 -2.96 -18.07 4.02
N MET A 50 -1.76 -17.63 3.59
CA MET A 50 -0.75 -17.07 4.48
C MET A 50 -1.30 -15.88 5.28
N GLN A 51 -1.90 -14.89 4.62
CA GLN A 51 -2.47 -13.71 5.28
C GLN A 51 -3.54 -14.07 6.31
N HIS A 52 -4.39 -15.06 6.01
CA HIS A 52 -5.42 -15.49 6.95
C HIS A 52 -4.82 -16.23 8.16
N ALA A 53 -3.78 -17.03 7.94
CA ALA A 53 -3.14 -17.81 9.00
C ALA A 53 -2.38 -16.94 10.02
N ILE A 54 -1.83 -15.80 9.58
CA ILE A 54 -1.00 -14.92 10.42
C ILE A 54 -1.74 -13.67 10.93
N ALA A 55 -3.01 -13.49 10.58
CA ALA A 55 -3.78 -12.33 11.00
C ALA A 55 -4.40 -12.53 12.39
N GLU A 56 -4.17 -11.58 13.30
CA GLU A 56 -4.84 -11.50 14.60
C GLU A 56 -6.38 -11.41 14.45
N ASN A 57 -6.85 -10.65 13.45
CA ASN A 57 -8.27 -10.47 13.19
C ASN A 57 -8.57 -10.41 11.68
N VAL A 58 -8.86 -11.57 11.11
CA VAL A 58 -9.21 -11.76 9.69
C VAL A 58 -10.37 -10.86 9.25
N ARG A 59 -11.40 -10.68 10.08
CA ARG A 59 -12.58 -9.87 9.73
C ARG A 59 -12.20 -8.40 9.56
N GLN A 60 -11.40 -7.86 10.48
CA GLN A 60 -10.93 -6.47 10.42
C GLN A 60 -9.91 -6.26 9.31
N MET A 61 -9.01 -7.22 9.10
CA MET A 61 -8.08 -7.23 7.95
C MET A 61 -8.86 -7.12 6.63
N ARG A 62 -9.86 -7.98 6.41
CA ARG A 62 -10.68 -7.96 5.19
C ARG A 62 -11.47 -6.66 5.04
N LYS A 63 -11.98 -6.10 6.14
CA LYS A 63 -12.66 -4.78 6.15
C LYS A 63 -11.71 -3.66 5.73
N ASN A 64 -10.51 -3.61 6.29
CA ASN A 64 -9.53 -2.57 5.98
C ASN A 64 -8.97 -2.72 4.57
N LYS A 65 -8.72 -3.95 4.10
CA LYS A 65 -8.35 -4.21 2.70
C LYS A 65 -9.40 -3.70 1.72
N ARG A 66 -10.70 -3.90 2.01
CA ARG A 66 -11.78 -3.32 1.20
C ARG A 66 -11.76 -1.78 1.20
N ARG A 67 -11.55 -1.15 2.36
CA ARG A 67 -11.46 0.32 2.46
C ARG A 67 -10.26 0.88 1.69
N LEU A 68 -9.09 0.22 1.76
CA LEU A 68 -7.90 0.61 0.99
C LEU A 68 -8.16 0.49 -0.52
N ARG A 69 -8.87 -0.56 -0.93
CA ARG A 69 -9.27 -0.75 -2.32
C ARG A 69 -10.24 0.35 -2.79
N GLU A 70 -11.29 0.62 -2.03
CA GLU A 70 -12.23 1.72 -2.32
C GLU A 70 -11.47 3.04 -2.44
N LEU A 71 -10.57 3.32 -1.48
CA LEU A 71 -9.72 4.50 -1.49
C LEU A 71 -8.85 4.59 -2.75
N LYS A 72 -8.15 3.51 -3.15
CA LYS A 72 -7.33 3.47 -4.37
C LYS A 72 -8.16 3.71 -5.64
N LEU A 73 -9.38 3.17 -5.69
CA LEU A 73 -10.26 3.32 -6.86
C LEU A 73 -10.88 4.73 -6.95
N HIS A 74 -11.08 5.42 -5.82
CA HIS A 74 -11.69 6.75 -5.78
C HIS A 74 -10.70 7.91 -5.81
N ALA A 75 -9.50 7.74 -5.27
CA ALA A 75 -8.53 8.83 -5.13
C ALA A 75 -7.83 9.23 -6.46
N GLY A 76 -8.03 8.47 -7.54
CA GLY A 76 -7.45 8.79 -8.84
C GLY A 76 -5.92 8.79 -8.79
N GLY A 77 -5.29 9.81 -9.40
CA GLY A 77 -3.84 9.97 -9.43
C GLY A 77 -3.24 10.60 -8.18
N ASP A 78 -4.05 11.13 -7.26
CA ASP A 78 -3.56 11.92 -6.12
C ASP A 78 -3.02 11.08 -4.97
N LEU A 79 -3.24 9.76 -5.01
CA LEU A 79 -2.88 8.84 -3.94
C LEU A 79 -2.32 7.53 -4.50
N ASN A 80 -1.12 7.22 -4.04
CA ASN A 80 -0.36 6.04 -4.37
C ASN A 80 -0.30 5.08 -3.17
N LEU A 81 -0.60 3.80 -3.37
CA LEU A 81 -0.55 2.76 -2.32
C LEU A 81 0.47 1.69 -2.70
N PHE A 82 1.18 1.17 -1.70
CA PHE A 82 1.96 -0.06 -1.80
C PHE A 82 2.01 -0.83 -0.48
N CYS A 83 2.23 -2.14 -0.52
CA CYS A 83 2.44 -2.97 0.66
C CYS A 83 3.90 -3.41 0.86
N ALA A 84 4.17 -4.08 1.99
CA ALA A 84 5.50 -4.57 2.33
C ALA A 84 5.94 -5.82 1.53
N HIS A 85 4.99 -6.52 0.91
CA HIS A 85 5.21 -7.88 0.39
C HIS A 85 5.03 -8.02 -1.12
N ASP A 86 4.86 -6.92 -1.85
CA ASP A 86 4.76 -6.94 -3.30
C ASP A 86 6.04 -6.39 -3.96
N PRO A 87 6.83 -7.23 -4.63
CA PRO A 87 8.09 -6.80 -5.24
C PRO A 87 7.87 -5.83 -6.42
N LEU A 88 6.74 -5.94 -7.13
CA LEU A 88 6.44 -5.05 -8.26
C LEU A 88 6.08 -3.65 -7.77
N GLU A 89 5.29 -3.55 -6.69
CA GLU A 89 5.01 -2.25 -6.08
C GLU A 89 6.31 -1.64 -5.51
N LEU A 90 7.15 -2.43 -4.85
CA LEU A 90 8.45 -1.95 -4.34
C LEU A 90 9.32 -1.38 -5.47
N GLU A 91 9.53 -2.14 -6.55
CA GLU A 91 10.31 -1.71 -7.71
C GLU A 91 9.79 -0.39 -8.29
N GLN A 92 8.46 -0.28 -8.45
CA GLN A 92 7.80 0.93 -8.96
C GLN A 92 8.14 2.17 -8.11
N TYR A 93 8.18 2.07 -6.79
CA TYR A 93 8.45 3.22 -5.91
C TYR A 93 9.94 3.47 -5.67
N GLN A 94 10.80 2.46 -5.79
CA GLN A 94 12.25 2.66 -5.80
C GLN A 94 12.70 3.44 -7.05
N VAL A 95 12.15 3.11 -8.22
CA VAL A 95 12.41 3.86 -9.47
C VAL A 95 11.87 5.29 -9.40
N ARG A 96 10.71 5.53 -8.77
CA ARG A 96 10.22 6.89 -8.53
C ARG A 96 11.13 7.69 -7.61
N GLN A 97 11.70 7.06 -6.58
CA GLN A 97 12.61 7.74 -5.66
C GLN A 97 13.90 8.18 -6.37
N THR A 98 14.48 7.33 -7.22
CA THR A 98 15.70 7.69 -7.97
C THR A 98 15.44 8.81 -8.98
N ALA A 99 14.29 8.80 -9.66
CA ALA A 99 13.88 9.88 -10.56
C ALA A 99 13.63 11.22 -9.84
N ALA A 100 13.03 11.18 -8.64
CA ALA A 100 12.81 12.38 -7.82
C ALA A 100 14.14 12.97 -7.32
N VAL A 101 15.06 12.12 -6.83
CA VAL A 101 16.38 12.56 -6.35
C VAL A 101 17.24 13.14 -7.48
N GLY A 102 17.17 12.57 -8.69
CA GLY A 102 17.91 13.11 -9.85
C GLY A 102 17.45 14.51 -10.27
N ASN A 103 16.17 14.84 -10.07
CA ASN A 103 15.57 16.12 -10.47
C ASN A 103 15.81 17.27 -9.46
N ASP A 104 16.22 16.95 -8.22
CA ASP A 104 16.50 17.95 -7.19
C ASP A 104 17.92 18.55 -7.32
N TYR A 105 18.84 17.90 -8.03
CA TYR A 105 20.20 18.43 -8.26
C TYR A 105 20.30 19.44 -9.42
N GLU A 106 19.38 19.44 -10.40
CA GLU A 106 19.41 20.36 -11.55
C GLU A 106 18.80 21.75 -11.26
N LYS A 107 18.23 21.98 -10.07
CA LYS A 107 17.58 23.24 -9.70
C LYS A 107 18.43 24.19 -8.83
N THR A 108 19.73 23.91 -8.68
CA THR A 108 20.64 24.72 -7.84
C THR A 108 21.82 25.34 -8.60
N CYS A 109 21.70 25.56 -9.92
CA CYS A 109 22.71 26.28 -10.70
C CYS A 109 22.09 27.51 -11.37
#